data_AF-A0A942C4Z7-F1
#
_entry.id   AF-A0A942C4Z7-F1
#
_cell.length_a   1.000
_cell.length_b   1.000
_cell.length_c   1.000
_cell.angle_alpha   90.00
_cell.angle_beta   90.00
_cell.angle_gamma   90.00
#
_symmetry.space_group_name_H-M   'P 1'
#
loop_
_entity.id
_entity.type
_entity.pdbx_description
1 polymer ?
#
loop_
_entity_poly.entity_id
_entity_poly.type
_entity_poly.pdbx_seq_one_letter_code
_entity_poly.pdbx_strand_id
1 'polypeptide(L)'
;MNHTSRVTKLTLLMLAFGTIAFFWNPLKLLSQSAGKSFAPATEWRATHARAGDQYVGNRACAECHTQTETQPSTPMGKALELGEECRILKANPKLTFKSGVYSYSISRQGSQSIYSVTDGKATMSVPILYAFGQGKAGQTYVLVHNGKYYESRVSFYDEIAGLDYTLGAPRQPANSLEEAFGRIMDSLDTKDCFSCHATAAVSERTLQVEKMTPGITCEGCHGAGEKHVTRMKSKMPAAQSANKAILNPGHFDNEGMTQFCGSCHRTWEQVQMMKNARGVVNVRFQPYRIFSSKCYDFDDKRISCTACHNPHEASTQEAAFYDTKCAACHRTAPATNAGRTAPLCKNGKTNNCVSCHMPQYEIPGAHHKFTDHRIRIVKAGEAYID
;
A
#
# COMPACT_ATOMS: atom_id res chain seq x y z
N MET A 1 12.99 -14.38 -92.74
CA MET A 1 13.92 -13.25 -92.89
C MET A 1 14.00 -12.50 -91.57
N ASN A 2 15.20 -12.07 -91.17
CA ASN A 2 15.40 -11.26 -89.96
C ASN A 2 14.81 -9.85 -90.13
N HIS A 3 14.24 -9.27 -89.08
CA HIS A 3 14.81 -8.09 -88.38
C HIS A 3 13.85 -7.47 -87.32
N THR A 4 14.42 -7.08 -86.18
CA THR A 4 14.12 -5.90 -85.31
C THR A 4 12.73 -5.24 -85.37
N SER A 5 12.07 -4.79 -84.30
CA SER A 5 12.39 -4.64 -82.86
C SER A 5 11.03 -4.36 -82.11
N ARG A 6 10.88 -3.79 -80.90
CA ARG A 6 11.72 -3.07 -79.92
C ARG A 6 11.05 -3.17 -78.54
N VAL A 7 11.78 -3.46 -77.46
CA VAL A 7 11.22 -3.54 -76.10
C VAL A 7 11.24 -2.17 -75.43
N THR A 8 10.08 -1.69 -74.96
CA THR A 8 9.97 -0.52 -74.08
C THR A 8 9.54 -0.99 -72.68
N LYS A 9 10.49 -1.17 -71.77
CA LYS A 9 10.19 -1.35 -70.34
C LYS A 9 10.23 0.02 -69.67
N LEU A 10 9.08 0.42 -69.11
CA LEU A 10 8.92 1.70 -68.43
C LEU A 10 9.71 1.74 -67.11
N THR A 11 10.24 2.91 -66.77
CA THR A 11 11.16 3.11 -65.65
C THR A 11 10.44 3.01 -64.29
N LEU A 12 11.15 2.48 -63.29
CA LEU A 12 10.70 2.33 -61.91
C LEU A 12 10.44 3.71 -61.27
N LEU A 13 9.26 3.90 -60.66
CA LEU A 13 8.99 5.10 -59.85
C LEU A 13 8.07 4.74 -58.67
N MET A 14 8.68 4.30 -57.57
CA MET A 14 7.99 4.17 -56.28
C MET A 14 7.80 5.55 -55.67
N LEU A 15 6.55 6.00 -55.55
CA LEU A 15 6.18 7.17 -54.75
C LEU A 15 5.44 6.73 -53.48
N ALA A 16 5.96 7.21 -52.35
CA ALA A 16 5.60 6.82 -51.01
C ALA A 16 4.12 6.99 -50.66
N PHE A 17 3.49 5.92 -50.16
CA PHE A 17 2.39 6.06 -49.21
C PHE A 17 2.97 6.30 -47.82
N GLY A 18 2.79 7.52 -47.30
CA GLY A 18 3.28 7.91 -45.98
C GLY A 18 2.49 7.23 -44.86
N THR A 19 3.04 6.14 -44.31
CA THR A 19 2.62 5.65 -43.00
C THR A 19 3.18 6.58 -41.92
N ILE A 20 2.33 7.39 -41.31
CA ILE A 20 2.65 8.06 -40.04
C ILE A 20 2.61 6.98 -38.95
N ALA A 21 3.67 6.16 -38.91
CA ALA A 21 3.96 5.34 -37.77
C ALA A 21 4.30 6.28 -36.60
N PHE A 22 3.38 6.40 -35.65
CA PHE A 22 3.71 6.92 -34.32
C PHE A 22 4.79 6.02 -33.72
N PHE A 23 6.06 6.40 -33.88
CA PHE A 23 7.20 5.78 -33.21
C PHE A 23 7.12 6.06 -31.71
N TRP A 24 6.23 5.33 -31.03
CA TRP A 24 6.21 5.22 -29.58
C TRP A 24 7.43 4.38 -29.18
N ASN A 25 8.60 5.01 -29.21
CA ASN A 25 9.89 4.33 -29.12
C ASN A 25 10.07 3.69 -27.73
N PRO A 26 9.96 2.34 -27.60
CA PRO A 26 9.94 1.69 -26.29
C PRO A 26 11.32 1.75 -25.59
N LEU A 27 12.40 2.02 -26.34
CA LEU A 27 13.72 2.21 -25.77
C LEU A 27 13.80 3.41 -24.82
N LYS A 28 12.90 4.41 -24.90
CA LYS A 28 12.91 5.53 -23.95
C LYS A 28 12.39 5.17 -22.55
N LEU A 29 11.62 4.09 -22.39
CA LEU A 29 11.33 3.53 -21.05
C LEU A 29 12.52 2.71 -20.55
N LEU A 30 13.03 1.79 -21.37
CA LEU A 30 14.14 0.89 -21.01
C LEU A 30 15.48 1.63 -20.76
N SER A 31 15.69 2.80 -21.38
CA SER A 31 16.89 3.61 -21.18
C SER A 31 16.93 4.36 -19.83
N GLN A 32 15.81 4.45 -19.09
CA GLN A 32 15.78 5.16 -17.79
C GLN A 32 16.10 4.24 -16.60
N SER A 33 15.98 2.92 -16.77
CA SER A 33 16.29 1.91 -15.74
C SER A 33 17.73 1.40 -15.76
N ALA A 34 18.53 1.77 -16.76
CA ALA A 34 19.91 1.30 -16.90
C ALA A 34 20.88 2.07 -15.97
N GLY A 35 21.18 1.48 -14.81
CA GLY A 35 22.36 1.87 -14.00
C GLY A 35 22.11 2.80 -12.80
N LYS A 36 20.95 2.72 -12.14
CA LYS A 36 20.68 3.46 -10.90
C LYS A 36 20.57 2.56 -9.67
N SER A 37 20.93 3.12 -8.52
CA SER A 37 21.27 2.39 -7.29
C SER A 37 20.08 1.69 -6.65
N PHE A 38 20.10 0.36 -6.66
CA PHE A 38 19.41 -0.53 -5.70
C PHE A 38 18.09 0.02 -5.14
N ALA A 39 17.02 -0.15 -5.92
CA ALA A 39 15.80 -0.65 -5.30
C ALA A 39 16.20 -1.85 -4.41
N PRO A 40 15.61 -2.00 -3.20
CA PRO A 40 15.87 -3.20 -2.42
C PRO A 40 15.61 -4.44 -3.29
N ALA A 41 16.43 -5.48 -3.12
CA ALA A 41 16.21 -6.75 -3.82
C ALA A 41 14.74 -7.16 -3.65
N THR A 42 14.12 -7.73 -4.68
CA THR A 42 12.66 -7.99 -4.71
C THR A 42 12.16 -8.89 -3.56
N GLU A 43 13.07 -9.59 -2.86
CA GLU A 43 12.79 -10.38 -1.66
C GLU A 43 12.91 -9.61 -0.33
N TRP A 44 13.62 -8.48 -0.32
CA TRP A 44 13.86 -7.68 0.88
C TRP A 44 12.64 -6.79 1.15
N ARG A 45 12.05 -7.01 2.33
CA ARG A 45 11.14 -6.07 3.00
C ARG A 45 11.74 -5.80 4.37
N ALA A 46 11.55 -4.60 4.93
CA ALA A 46 12.06 -4.30 6.27
C ALA A 46 11.46 -5.22 7.35
N THR A 47 10.27 -5.78 7.12
CA THR A 47 9.62 -6.79 7.97
C THR A 47 10.10 -8.24 7.75
N HIS A 48 10.94 -8.51 6.75
CA HIS A 48 11.57 -9.82 6.52
C HIS A 48 12.94 -9.88 7.22
N ALA A 49 12.96 -10.37 8.45
CA ALA A 49 14.20 -10.52 9.22
C ALA A 49 15.16 -11.54 8.58
N ARG A 50 16.47 -11.26 8.61
CA ARG A 50 17.49 -12.28 8.29
C ARG A 50 17.77 -13.14 9.52
N ALA A 51 18.31 -14.32 9.28
CA ALA A 51 18.81 -15.20 10.33
C ALA A 51 19.74 -14.43 11.28
N GLY A 52 19.43 -14.45 12.58
CA GLY A 52 20.20 -13.78 13.63
C GLY A 52 19.98 -12.27 13.78
N ASP A 53 19.11 -11.61 13.01
CA ASP A 53 18.74 -10.21 13.28
C ASP A 53 17.94 -10.07 14.59
N GLN A 54 18.30 -9.09 15.42
CA GLN A 54 17.70 -8.83 16.74
C GLN A 54 16.91 -7.52 16.73
N TYR A 55 15.62 -7.62 17.08
CA TYR A 55 14.71 -6.49 17.22
C TYR A 55 14.76 -5.98 18.67
N VAL A 56 14.95 -4.68 18.84
CA VAL A 56 15.08 -4.04 20.16
C VAL A 56 13.80 -3.36 20.66
N GLY A 57 12.82 -3.20 19.77
CA GLY A 57 11.53 -2.58 20.05
C GLY A 57 11.60 -1.06 20.24
N ASN A 58 10.44 -0.42 20.10
CA ASN A 58 10.31 1.04 20.13
C ASN A 58 10.88 1.72 21.38
N ARG A 59 10.94 1.03 22.53
CA ARG A 59 11.50 1.58 23.76
C ARG A 59 12.99 1.92 23.63
N ALA A 60 13.76 1.10 22.92
CA ALA A 60 15.17 1.38 22.67
C ALA A 60 15.36 2.55 21.68
N CYS A 61 14.44 2.71 20.72
CA CYS A 61 14.41 3.86 19.82
C CYS A 61 14.09 5.17 20.57
N ALA A 62 13.16 5.10 21.54
CA ALA A 62 12.68 6.25 22.31
C ALA A 62 13.74 6.89 23.22
N GLU A 63 14.83 6.18 23.51
CA GLU A 63 15.99 6.76 24.21
C GLU A 63 16.67 7.90 23.41
N CYS A 64 16.50 7.93 22.08
CA CYS A 64 17.18 8.87 21.18
C CYS A 64 16.25 9.59 20.18
N HIS A 65 15.07 9.05 19.87
CA HIS A 65 14.21 9.51 18.78
C HIS A 65 12.81 9.91 19.24
N THR A 66 12.48 11.20 19.15
CA THR A 66 11.16 11.76 19.52
C THR A 66 10.01 11.30 18.61
N GLN A 67 10.31 10.79 17.40
CA GLN A 67 9.31 10.20 16.50
C GLN A 67 8.53 9.03 17.13
N THR A 68 9.07 8.42 18.20
CA THR A 68 8.40 7.37 18.98
C THR A 68 7.22 7.87 19.81
N GLU A 69 7.09 9.18 20.02
CA GLU A 69 5.93 9.79 20.70
C GLU A 69 4.67 9.73 19.82
N THR A 70 4.85 9.92 18.50
CA THR A 70 3.74 10.00 17.54
C THR A 70 3.54 8.70 16.76
N GLN A 71 4.61 8.05 16.27
CA GLN A 71 4.52 6.93 15.32
C GLN A 71 3.66 5.75 15.82
N PRO A 72 3.76 5.28 17.09
CA PRO A 72 2.94 4.17 17.58
C PRO A 72 1.44 4.49 17.60
N SER A 73 1.06 5.77 17.60
CA SER A 73 -0.34 6.19 17.58
C SER A 73 -0.98 6.14 16.18
N THR A 74 -0.16 6.09 15.13
CA THR A 74 -0.56 6.22 13.71
C THR A 74 -1.34 5.02 13.17
N PRO A 75 -1.96 5.14 11.98
CA PRO A 75 -2.57 4.01 11.29
C PRO A 75 -1.62 2.81 11.06
N MET A 76 -0.34 3.06 10.79
CA MET A 76 0.68 2.02 10.62
C MET A 76 1.08 1.38 11.96
N GLY A 77 1.33 2.19 12.99
CA GLY A 77 1.64 1.72 14.34
C GLY A 77 0.54 0.84 14.97
N LYS A 78 -0.71 0.99 14.50
CA LYS A 78 -1.88 0.20 14.89
C LYS A 78 -2.47 -0.60 13.71
N ALA A 79 -1.62 -1.08 12.80
CA ALA A 79 -2.07 -1.90 11.67
C ALA A 79 -2.60 -3.28 12.10
N LEU A 80 -2.18 -3.78 13.27
CA LEU A 80 -2.69 -4.97 13.93
C LEU A 80 -2.84 -4.71 15.44
N GLU A 81 -3.96 -5.13 16.00
CA GLU A 81 -4.18 -5.25 17.45
C GLU A 81 -4.42 -6.74 17.77
N LEU A 82 -3.90 -7.26 18.90
CA LEU A 82 -4.25 -8.60 19.36
C LEU A 82 -5.72 -8.62 19.81
N GLY A 83 -6.45 -9.70 19.55
CA GLY A 83 -7.91 -9.74 19.79
C GLY A 83 -8.31 -9.55 21.27
N GLU A 84 -7.43 -9.93 22.20
CA GLU A 84 -7.65 -9.66 23.62
C GLU A 84 -7.53 -8.18 23.97
N GLU A 85 -6.59 -7.48 23.33
CA GLU A 85 -6.31 -6.07 23.57
C GLU A 85 -7.11 -5.10 22.69
N CYS A 86 -7.69 -5.60 21.59
CA CYS A 86 -8.26 -4.80 20.53
C CYS A 86 -9.37 -3.85 21.02
N ARG A 87 -9.16 -2.54 20.79
CA ARG A 87 -10.05 -1.48 21.27
C ARG A 87 -11.46 -1.58 20.71
N ILE A 88 -11.59 -1.96 19.44
CA ILE A 88 -12.89 -2.06 18.74
C ILE A 88 -13.70 -3.22 19.32
N LEU A 89 -13.04 -4.35 19.56
CA LEU A 89 -13.65 -5.55 20.16
C LEU A 89 -14.01 -5.35 21.65
N LYS A 90 -13.25 -4.51 22.37
CA LYS A 90 -13.61 -4.07 23.74
C LYS A 90 -14.80 -3.10 23.74
N ALA A 91 -14.83 -2.14 22.81
CA ALA A 91 -15.90 -1.14 22.71
C ALA A 91 -17.23 -1.71 22.16
N ASN A 92 -17.15 -2.76 21.32
CA ASN A 92 -18.30 -3.40 20.70
C ASN A 92 -18.42 -4.87 21.17
N PRO A 93 -18.84 -5.11 22.43
CA PRO A 93 -18.81 -6.44 23.03
C PRO A 93 -19.81 -7.43 22.42
N LYS A 94 -20.75 -6.95 21.59
CA LYS A 94 -21.68 -7.78 20.81
C LYS A 94 -21.93 -7.13 19.45
N LEU A 95 -21.51 -7.81 18.40
CA LEU A 95 -21.77 -7.46 17.00
C LEU A 95 -22.50 -8.61 16.31
N THR A 96 -23.38 -8.30 15.35
CA THR A 96 -24.10 -9.30 14.56
C THR A 96 -24.29 -8.86 13.12
N PHE A 97 -24.29 -9.81 12.18
CA PHE A 97 -24.60 -9.59 10.76
C PHE A 97 -25.37 -10.80 10.21
N LYS A 98 -26.14 -10.62 9.13
CA LYS A 98 -26.87 -11.72 8.48
C LYS A 98 -26.72 -11.65 6.96
N SER A 99 -26.53 -12.80 6.34
CA SER A 99 -26.34 -12.96 4.89
C SER A 99 -27.01 -14.26 4.44
N GLY A 100 -28.22 -14.16 3.88
CA GLY A 100 -29.02 -15.33 3.53
C GLY A 100 -29.36 -16.16 4.76
N VAL A 101 -29.04 -17.46 4.73
CA VAL A 101 -29.22 -18.37 5.88
C VAL A 101 -28.19 -18.18 7.00
N TYR A 102 -27.05 -17.54 6.70
CA TYR A 102 -25.95 -17.42 7.65
C TYR A 102 -26.13 -16.22 8.58
N SER A 103 -26.04 -16.49 9.89
CA SER A 103 -25.95 -15.48 10.95
C SER A 103 -24.53 -15.45 11.50
N TYR A 104 -23.97 -14.26 11.58
CA TYR A 104 -22.63 -13.95 12.08
C TYR A 104 -22.76 -13.25 13.42
N SER A 105 -21.85 -13.54 14.34
CA SER A 105 -21.73 -12.79 15.58
C SER A 105 -20.29 -12.70 16.06
N ILE A 106 -19.96 -11.58 16.68
CA ILE A 106 -18.77 -11.44 17.51
C ILE A 106 -19.23 -11.10 18.92
N SER A 107 -18.82 -11.91 19.90
CA SER A 107 -19.20 -11.71 21.31
C SER A 107 -17.97 -11.70 22.21
N ARG A 108 -17.86 -10.68 23.05
CA ARG A 108 -16.85 -10.60 24.11
C ARG A 108 -17.20 -11.61 25.21
N GLN A 109 -16.19 -12.36 25.65
CA GLN A 109 -16.25 -13.35 26.73
C GLN A 109 -14.97 -13.18 27.57
N GLY A 110 -15.06 -12.42 28.67
CA GLY A 110 -13.89 -12.04 29.46
C GLY A 110 -12.87 -11.23 28.65
N SER A 111 -11.62 -11.71 28.61
CA SER A 111 -10.53 -11.13 27.82
C SER A 111 -10.58 -11.48 26.33
N GLN A 112 -11.47 -12.37 25.89
CA GLN A 112 -11.51 -12.85 24.50
C GLN A 112 -12.74 -12.38 23.76
N SER A 113 -12.67 -12.32 22.43
CA SER A 113 -13.83 -12.08 21.56
C SER A 113 -13.99 -13.26 20.62
N ILE A 114 -15.13 -13.93 20.66
CA ILE A 114 -15.39 -15.13 19.86
C ILE A 114 -16.09 -14.72 18.57
N TYR A 115 -15.52 -15.10 17.43
CA TYR A 115 -16.15 -15.02 16.11
C TYR A 115 -16.91 -16.30 15.85
N SER A 116 -18.20 -16.18 15.50
CA SER A 116 -19.10 -17.30 15.23
C SER A 116 -19.90 -17.08 13.96
N VAL A 117 -20.11 -18.15 13.19
CA VAL A 117 -21.08 -18.21 12.09
C VAL A 117 -21.94 -19.47 12.21
N THR A 118 -23.23 -19.35 11.90
CA THR A 118 -24.19 -20.46 11.93
C THR A 118 -25.18 -20.36 10.77
N ASP A 119 -25.62 -21.52 10.25
CA ASP A 119 -26.73 -21.67 9.30
C ASP A 119 -28.05 -22.08 9.99
N GLY A 120 -28.06 -22.10 11.33
CA GLY A 120 -29.17 -22.59 12.16
C GLY A 120 -29.17 -24.11 12.42
N LYS A 121 -28.27 -24.87 11.80
CA LYS A 121 -28.10 -26.33 12.00
C LYS A 121 -26.73 -26.67 12.62
N ALA A 122 -25.69 -26.01 12.12
CA ALA A 122 -24.31 -26.12 12.56
C ALA A 122 -23.73 -24.74 12.88
N THR A 123 -22.65 -24.70 13.65
CA THR A 123 -21.97 -23.45 14.05
C THR A 123 -20.47 -23.67 14.03
N MET A 124 -19.73 -22.76 13.40
CA MET A 124 -18.27 -22.65 13.54
C MET A 124 -17.95 -21.45 14.44
N SER A 125 -17.10 -21.65 15.45
CA SER A 125 -16.72 -20.62 16.41
C SER A 125 -15.24 -20.73 16.78
N VAL A 126 -14.54 -19.60 16.84
CA VAL A 126 -13.15 -19.50 17.34
C VAL A 126 -12.90 -18.16 18.04
N PRO A 127 -11.93 -18.06 18.98
CA PRO A 127 -11.46 -16.77 19.45
C PRO A 127 -10.79 -15.99 18.31
N ILE A 128 -11.06 -14.69 18.26
CA ILE A 128 -10.31 -13.75 17.43
C ILE A 128 -8.96 -13.54 18.09
N LEU A 129 -7.89 -14.00 17.42
CA LEU A 129 -6.52 -13.81 17.89
C LEU A 129 -5.92 -12.49 17.38
N TYR A 130 -6.26 -12.10 16.15
CA TYR A 130 -5.65 -10.96 15.47
C TYR A 130 -6.71 -10.10 14.76
N ALA A 131 -6.67 -8.79 15.02
CA ALA A 131 -7.53 -7.80 14.39
C ALA A 131 -6.69 -6.85 13.53
N PHE A 132 -6.87 -6.94 12.21
CA PHE A 132 -6.12 -6.23 11.18
C PHE A 132 -6.89 -4.97 10.77
N GLY A 133 -6.27 -3.79 10.90
CA GLY A 133 -6.92 -2.51 10.61
C GLY A 133 -7.70 -1.93 11.79
N GLN A 134 -8.37 -0.81 11.54
CA GLN A 134 -8.88 0.10 12.58
C GLN A 134 -10.29 0.65 12.31
N GLY A 135 -11.10 -0.06 11.52
CA GLY A 135 -12.51 0.28 11.30
C GLY A 135 -12.75 1.28 10.16
N LYS A 136 -11.93 2.33 10.03
CA LYS A 136 -12.11 3.40 9.01
C LYS A 136 -12.26 2.90 7.57
N ALA A 137 -11.62 1.79 7.22
CA ALA A 137 -11.79 1.08 5.95
C ALA A 137 -11.91 -0.44 6.18
N GLY A 138 -12.51 -0.82 7.32
CA GLY A 138 -12.55 -2.17 7.86
C GLY A 138 -11.57 -2.41 9.01
N GLN A 139 -11.98 -3.27 9.94
CA GLN A 139 -11.12 -4.10 10.76
C GLN A 139 -11.48 -5.56 10.50
N THR A 140 -10.56 -6.28 9.88
CA THR A 140 -10.72 -7.68 9.47
C THR A 140 -10.08 -8.60 10.50
N TYR A 141 -10.65 -9.78 10.73
CA TYR A 141 -10.13 -10.71 11.72
C TYR A 141 -9.40 -11.86 11.03
N VAL A 142 -8.16 -12.13 11.47
CA VAL A 142 -7.44 -13.33 11.06
C VAL A 142 -7.63 -14.38 12.13
N LEU A 143 -8.26 -15.47 11.72
CA LEU A 143 -8.75 -16.54 12.58
C LEU A 143 -7.88 -17.79 12.40
N VAL A 144 -7.77 -18.62 13.44
CA VAL A 144 -7.07 -19.91 13.36
C VAL A 144 -8.05 -21.03 13.68
N HIS A 145 -8.23 -21.96 12.74
CA HIS A 145 -9.10 -23.12 12.90
C HIS A 145 -8.45 -24.36 12.28
N ASN A 146 -8.36 -25.46 13.04
CA ASN A 146 -7.71 -26.72 12.63
C ASN A 146 -6.30 -26.53 12.03
N GLY A 147 -5.49 -25.66 12.65
CA GLY A 147 -4.13 -25.33 12.20
C GLY A 147 -4.03 -24.47 10.93
N LYS A 148 -5.14 -24.01 10.37
CA LYS A 148 -5.18 -23.13 9.18
C LYS A 148 -5.60 -21.72 9.54
N TYR A 149 -5.04 -20.74 8.81
CA TYR A 149 -5.41 -19.34 8.90
C TYR A 149 -6.59 -19.03 7.97
N TYR A 150 -7.51 -18.19 8.44
CA TYR A 150 -8.66 -17.71 7.69
C TYR A 150 -8.77 -16.19 7.80
N GLU A 151 -9.05 -15.53 6.69
CA GLU A 151 -9.54 -14.15 6.64
C GLU A 151 -11.06 -14.19 6.89
N SER A 152 -11.55 -13.53 7.94
CA SER A 152 -12.98 -13.50 8.26
C SER A 152 -13.79 -12.97 7.08
N ARG A 153 -14.98 -13.53 6.83
CA ARG A 153 -15.85 -13.06 5.73
C ARG A 153 -16.50 -11.70 6.01
N VAL A 154 -16.57 -11.30 7.29
CA VAL A 154 -17.04 -9.99 7.73
C VAL A 154 -15.97 -9.23 8.51
N SER A 155 -15.99 -7.91 8.38
CA SER A 155 -15.13 -6.95 9.07
C SER A 155 -15.99 -5.91 9.78
N PHE A 156 -15.46 -5.30 10.84
CA PHE A 156 -16.10 -4.14 11.48
C PHE A 156 -15.77 -2.85 10.73
N TYR A 157 -16.73 -1.94 10.59
CA TYR A 157 -16.56 -0.65 9.94
C TYR A 157 -17.07 0.49 10.85
N ASP A 158 -16.27 1.56 10.99
CA ASP A 158 -16.59 2.69 11.87
C ASP A 158 -17.87 3.42 11.44
N GLU A 159 -18.01 3.67 10.13
CA GLU A 159 -19.10 4.46 9.52
C GLU A 159 -20.51 3.89 9.80
N ILE A 160 -20.62 2.56 9.88
CA ILE A 160 -21.88 1.84 10.18
C ILE A 160 -21.92 1.30 11.61
N ALA A 161 -20.89 1.57 12.42
CA ALA A 161 -20.69 1.02 13.77
C ALA A 161 -21.00 -0.49 13.89
N GLY A 162 -20.61 -1.27 12.87
CA GLY A 162 -21.18 -2.58 12.63
C GLY A 162 -20.37 -3.48 11.71
N LEU A 163 -20.89 -4.68 11.47
CA LEU A 163 -20.28 -5.68 10.60
C LEU A 163 -20.90 -5.62 9.19
N ASP A 164 -20.04 -5.76 8.18
CA ASP A 164 -20.42 -6.02 6.78
C ASP A 164 -19.32 -6.91 6.15
N TYR A 165 -19.52 -7.39 4.92
CA TYR A 165 -18.54 -8.20 4.20
C TYR A 165 -17.16 -7.53 4.16
N THR A 166 -16.11 -8.33 4.42
CA THR A 166 -14.70 -7.95 4.31
C THR A 166 -14.39 -7.40 2.91
N LEU A 167 -13.58 -6.33 2.84
CA LEU A 167 -13.28 -5.65 1.58
C LEU A 167 -12.54 -6.56 0.58
N GLY A 168 -13.28 -7.05 -0.42
CA GLY A 168 -12.78 -7.99 -1.43
C GLY A 168 -13.39 -9.40 -1.32
N ALA A 169 -14.12 -9.71 -0.24
CA ALA A 169 -14.90 -10.93 -0.13
C ALA A 169 -16.11 -10.93 -1.09
N PRO A 170 -16.56 -12.10 -1.59
CA PRO A 170 -17.78 -12.20 -2.38
C PRO A 170 -19.00 -11.77 -1.56
N ARG A 171 -19.74 -10.77 -2.06
CA ARG A 171 -20.97 -10.24 -1.44
C ARG A 171 -22.22 -11.10 -1.73
N GLN A 172 -22.06 -12.18 -2.50
CA GLN A 172 -23.09 -13.20 -2.63
C GLN A 172 -23.13 -14.06 -1.35
N PRO A 173 -24.26 -14.70 -1.03
CA PRO A 173 -24.33 -15.71 0.02
C PRO A 173 -23.27 -16.80 -0.19
N ALA A 174 -22.72 -17.31 0.91
CA ALA A 174 -21.80 -18.44 0.88
C ALA A 174 -22.53 -19.75 0.48
N ASN A 175 -21.79 -20.69 -0.09
CA ASN A 175 -22.33 -22.00 -0.49
C ASN A 175 -22.13 -23.09 0.60
N SER A 176 -21.29 -22.83 1.61
CA SER A 176 -21.09 -23.70 2.77
C SER A 176 -20.82 -22.88 4.04
N LEU A 177 -20.87 -23.54 5.21
CA LEU A 177 -20.57 -22.92 6.49
C LEU A 177 -19.09 -22.48 6.59
N GLU A 178 -18.18 -23.23 5.99
CA GLU A 178 -16.75 -22.92 5.90
C GLU A 178 -16.50 -21.71 4.99
N GLU A 179 -17.18 -21.64 3.83
CA GLU A 179 -17.11 -20.47 2.96
C GLU A 179 -17.77 -19.25 3.63
N ALA A 180 -18.78 -19.46 4.47
CA ALA A 180 -19.39 -18.41 5.28
C ALA A 180 -18.45 -17.93 6.39
N PHE A 181 -17.70 -18.83 7.04
CA PHE A 181 -16.76 -18.54 8.12
C PHE A 181 -15.63 -17.61 7.67
N GLY A 182 -14.97 -17.92 6.57
CA GLY A 182 -13.90 -17.09 6.04
C GLY A 182 -13.16 -17.69 4.86
N ARG A 183 -12.30 -16.91 4.23
CA ARG A 183 -11.42 -17.37 3.15
C ARG A 183 -10.18 -18.02 3.75
N ILE A 184 -9.89 -19.27 3.39
CA ILE A 184 -8.63 -19.93 3.77
C ILE A 184 -7.46 -19.14 3.17
N MET A 185 -6.47 -18.85 4.00
CA MET A 185 -5.22 -18.20 3.61
C MET A 185 -4.13 -19.27 3.44
N ASP A 186 -3.40 -19.24 2.33
CA ASP A 186 -2.23 -20.11 2.14
C ASP A 186 -1.00 -19.56 2.88
N SER A 187 0.13 -20.27 2.78
CA SER A 187 1.38 -19.87 3.48
C SER A 187 1.94 -18.52 2.99
N LEU A 188 1.80 -18.20 1.70
CA LEU A 188 2.27 -16.94 1.13
C LEU A 188 1.34 -15.81 1.53
N ASP A 189 0.03 -15.97 1.32
CA ASP A 189 -1.01 -15.02 1.74
C ASP A 189 -0.89 -14.67 3.22
N THR A 190 -0.71 -15.69 4.08
CA THR A 190 -0.58 -15.48 5.53
C THR A 190 0.68 -14.67 5.86
N LYS A 191 1.83 -15.02 5.26
CA LYS A 191 3.06 -14.25 5.46
C LYS A 191 2.92 -12.82 4.94
N ASP A 192 2.31 -12.61 3.79
CA ASP A 192 2.10 -11.26 3.22
C ASP A 192 1.18 -10.41 4.11
N CYS A 193 0.10 -10.98 4.67
CA CYS A 193 -0.75 -10.29 5.63
C CYS A 193 0.05 -9.83 6.85
N PHE A 194 0.75 -10.74 7.54
CA PHE A 194 1.51 -10.38 8.74
C PHE A 194 2.69 -9.45 8.43
N SER A 195 3.42 -9.64 7.33
CA SER A 195 4.52 -8.75 6.89
C SER A 195 4.08 -7.32 6.56
N CYS A 196 2.78 -7.07 6.34
CA CYS A 196 2.22 -5.73 6.08
C CYS A 196 1.52 -5.10 7.31
N HIS A 197 1.31 -5.86 8.39
CA HIS A 197 0.51 -5.44 9.55
C HIS A 197 1.19 -5.63 10.91
N ALA A 198 2.29 -6.39 10.98
CA ALA A 198 3.07 -6.62 12.19
C ALA A 198 4.57 -6.52 11.88
N THR A 199 5.36 -6.21 12.91
CA THR A 199 6.83 -6.15 12.83
C THR A 199 7.44 -7.47 13.30
N ALA A 200 8.52 -7.92 12.67
CA ALA A 200 9.24 -9.16 12.98
C ALA A 200 8.42 -10.47 12.89
N ALA A 201 7.20 -10.44 12.34
CA ALA A 201 6.33 -11.62 12.21
C ALA A 201 6.84 -12.67 11.21
N VAL A 202 7.76 -12.31 10.31
CA VAL A 202 8.35 -13.22 9.33
C VAL A 202 9.87 -13.17 9.42
N SER A 203 10.48 -14.30 9.73
CA SER A 203 11.93 -14.50 9.77
C SER A 203 12.27 -15.80 9.06
N GLU A 204 13.38 -15.82 8.30
CA GLU A 204 13.83 -16.99 7.54
C GLU A 204 12.73 -17.58 6.63
N ARG A 205 11.98 -16.70 5.95
CA ARG A 205 10.81 -17.02 5.10
C ARG A 205 9.66 -17.77 5.81
N THR A 206 9.69 -17.83 7.13
CA THR A 206 8.75 -18.57 7.99
C THR A 206 7.98 -17.59 8.88
N LEU A 207 6.69 -17.85 9.07
CA LEU A 207 5.83 -17.07 9.97
C LEU A 207 6.12 -17.44 11.42
N GLN A 208 6.40 -16.45 12.27
CA GLN A 208 6.77 -16.59 13.69
C GLN A 208 5.95 -15.57 14.50
N VAL A 209 4.63 -15.80 14.58
CA VAL A 209 3.67 -14.88 15.23
C VAL A 209 3.97 -14.63 16.70
N GLU A 210 4.58 -15.60 17.37
CA GLU A 210 5.01 -15.53 18.76
C GLU A 210 6.18 -14.56 19.01
N LYS A 211 6.90 -14.15 17.96
CA LYS A 211 7.99 -13.17 18.00
C LYS A 211 7.60 -11.79 17.46
N MET A 212 6.38 -11.64 16.95
CA MET A 212 5.96 -10.39 16.32
C MET A 212 5.69 -9.29 17.34
N THR A 213 5.91 -8.04 16.94
CA THR A 213 5.27 -6.88 17.58
C THR A 213 4.04 -6.49 16.75
N PRO A 214 2.83 -6.38 17.33
CA PRO A 214 1.64 -5.87 16.65
C PRO A 214 1.88 -4.48 16.04
N GLY A 215 1.40 -4.28 14.81
CA GLY A 215 1.58 -3.03 14.07
C GLY A 215 2.91 -2.92 13.33
N ILE A 216 2.99 -1.95 12.42
CA ILE A 216 4.24 -1.54 11.76
C ILE A 216 4.91 -0.51 12.66
N THR A 217 5.97 -0.94 13.32
CA THR A 217 6.76 -0.17 14.30
C THR A 217 8.02 0.39 13.65
N CYS A 218 8.90 1.06 14.43
CA CYS A 218 10.14 1.65 13.90
C CYS A 218 10.95 0.64 13.07
N GLU A 219 11.17 -0.55 13.60
CA GLU A 219 11.96 -1.62 12.96
C GLU A 219 11.20 -2.29 11.79
N GLY A 220 9.88 -2.11 11.70
CA GLY A 220 9.08 -2.54 10.54
C GLY A 220 9.35 -1.72 9.29
N CYS A 221 9.86 -0.49 9.43
CA CYS A 221 10.32 0.34 8.32
C CYS A 221 11.86 0.40 8.23
N HIS A 222 12.56 0.44 9.36
CA HIS A 222 14.01 0.65 9.43
C HIS A 222 14.84 -0.66 9.53
N GLY A 223 14.18 -1.81 9.69
CA GLY A 223 14.83 -3.08 9.98
C GLY A 223 15.31 -3.19 11.43
N ALA A 224 15.88 -4.35 11.78
CA ALA A 224 16.36 -4.68 13.12
C ALA A 224 17.43 -3.68 13.64
N GLY A 225 17.21 -3.13 14.83
CA GLY A 225 17.93 -2.00 15.38
C GLY A 225 19.11 -2.31 16.31
N GLU A 226 19.30 -3.57 16.75
CA GLU A 226 20.31 -3.95 17.76
C GLU A 226 21.74 -3.50 17.40
N LYS A 227 22.18 -3.75 16.16
CA LYS A 227 23.49 -3.34 15.63
C LYS A 227 23.67 -1.82 15.62
N HIS A 228 22.58 -1.07 15.44
CA HIS A 228 22.58 0.39 15.45
C HIS A 228 22.64 0.94 16.88
N VAL A 229 21.73 0.50 17.76
CA VAL A 229 21.70 0.94 19.16
C VAL A 229 23.05 0.66 19.85
N THR A 230 23.62 -0.52 19.61
CA THR A 230 24.94 -0.91 20.17
C THR A 230 26.06 0.04 19.72
N ARG A 231 26.11 0.41 18.44
CA ARG A 231 27.10 1.36 17.90
C ARG A 231 26.89 2.79 18.35
N MET A 232 25.64 3.22 18.57
CA MET A 232 25.37 4.56 19.09
C MET A 232 25.74 4.67 20.58
N LYS A 233 25.55 3.59 21.35
CA LYS A 233 25.92 3.55 22.79
C LYS A 233 27.43 3.39 23.05
N SER A 234 28.22 2.90 22.08
CA SER A 234 29.65 2.59 22.28
C SER A 234 30.60 3.82 22.28
N LYS A 235 30.09 5.05 22.19
CA LYS A 235 30.87 6.31 22.15
C LYS A 235 31.99 6.34 21.08
N MET A 236 31.85 5.57 20.01
CA MET A 236 32.80 5.58 18.88
C MET A 236 32.86 6.98 18.23
N PRO A 237 34.01 7.37 17.64
CA PRO A 237 34.14 8.66 16.96
C PRO A 237 33.06 8.87 15.89
N ALA A 238 32.54 10.10 15.77
CA ALA A 238 31.40 10.39 14.89
C ALA A 238 31.60 9.93 13.43
N ALA A 239 32.84 9.99 12.91
CA ALA A 239 33.19 9.50 11.57
C ALA A 239 33.01 7.98 11.39
N GLN A 240 33.02 7.19 12.48
CA GLN A 240 32.79 5.74 12.48
C GLN A 240 31.34 5.37 12.85
N SER A 241 30.63 6.21 13.60
CA SER A 241 29.20 6.00 13.88
C SER A 241 28.28 6.39 12.72
N ALA A 242 28.74 7.28 11.82
CA ALA A 242 27.92 7.94 10.81
C ALA A 242 27.40 7.08 9.63
N ASN A 243 27.45 5.74 9.64
CA ASN A 243 26.84 4.99 8.53
C ASN A 243 26.39 3.51 8.74
N LYS A 244 25.25 3.21 8.10
CA LYS A 244 24.74 1.88 7.65
C LYS A 244 24.43 0.79 8.68
N ALA A 245 24.36 1.08 9.98
CA ALA A 245 23.96 0.08 10.99
C ALA A 245 22.45 -0.21 11.02
N ILE A 246 21.64 0.67 10.43
CA ILE A 246 20.19 0.56 10.25
C ILE A 246 19.82 1.20 8.91
N LEU A 247 18.67 0.85 8.34
CA LEU A 247 18.15 1.49 7.13
C LEU A 247 17.65 2.91 7.44
N ASN A 248 17.83 3.83 6.49
CA ASN A 248 17.03 5.05 6.41
C ASN A 248 16.32 5.14 5.05
N PRO A 249 14.99 4.91 4.95
CA PRO A 249 14.24 5.04 3.70
C PRO A 249 14.35 6.43 3.06
N GLY A 250 14.59 7.50 3.83
CA GLY A 250 14.72 8.86 3.32
C GLY A 250 15.89 9.07 2.35
N HIS A 251 16.82 8.12 2.27
CA HIS A 251 17.90 8.16 1.28
C HIS A 251 17.46 7.71 -0.13
N PHE A 252 16.38 6.94 -0.26
CA PHE A 252 15.87 6.47 -1.56
C PHE A 252 15.47 7.61 -2.50
N ASP A 253 15.57 7.36 -3.80
CA ASP A 253 14.91 8.17 -4.84
C ASP A 253 13.40 7.91 -4.86
N ASN A 254 12.68 8.52 -5.81
CA ASN A 254 11.23 8.38 -5.87
C ASN A 254 10.81 6.94 -6.20
N GLU A 255 11.51 6.27 -7.11
CA GLU A 255 11.21 4.87 -7.43
C GLU A 255 11.49 3.93 -6.25
N GLY A 256 12.65 4.05 -5.61
CA GLY A 256 13.00 3.26 -4.43
C GLY A 256 11.99 3.46 -3.29
N MET A 257 11.50 4.68 -3.08
CA MET A 257 10.43 4.97 -2.12
C MET A 257 9.09 4.35 -2.53
N THR A 258 8.72 4.44 -3.82
CA THR A 258 7.48 3.89 -4.37
C THR A 258 7.44 2.36 -4.27
N GLN A 259 8.56 1.69 -4.55
CA GLN A 259 8.73 0.25 -4.37
C GLN A 259 8.73 -0.14 -2.89
N PHE A 260 9.43 0.63 -2.03
CA PHE A 260 9.46 0.39 -0.59
C PHE A 260 8.06 0.46 0.05
N CYS A 261 7.31 1.54 -0.18
CA CYS A 261 5.92 1.64 0.29
C CYS A 261 5.00 0.64 -0.41
N GLY A 262 5.25 0.36 -1.71
CA GLY A 262 4.54 -0.63 -2.52
C GLY A 262 4.62 -2.05 -2.00
N SER A 263 5.67 -2.42 -1.25
CA SER A 263 5.75 -3.72 -0.58
C SER A 263 4.52 -4.08 0.26
N CYS A 264 3.85 -3.05 0.82
CA CYS A 264 2.58 -3.17 1.54
C CYS A 264 1.42 -2.58 0.72
N HIS A 265 1.57 -1.37 0.18
CA HIS A 265 0.51 -0.61 -0.49
C HIS A 265 0.27 -0.98 -1.97
N ARG A 266 0.95 -2.02 -2.45
CA ARG A 266 0.98 -2.59 -3.81
C ARG A 266 1.70 -1.72 -4.86
N THR A 267 2.75 -2.30 -5.45
CA THR A 267 3.49 -1.75 -6.60
C THR A 267 2.69 -1.86 -7.89
N TRP A 268 3.17 -1.26 -8.97
CA TRP A 268 2.53 -1.40 -10.29
C TRP A 268 2.55 -2.85 -10.79
N GLU A 269 3.67 -3.54 -10.65
CA GLU A 269 3.85 -4.93 -11.06
C GLU A 269 2.88 -5.86 -10.33
N GLN A 270 2.74 -5.66 -9.01
CA GLN A 270 1.81 -6.45 -8.19
C GLN A 270 0.35 -6.24 -8.62
N VAL A 271 -0.08 -4.99 -8.83
CA VAL A 271 -1.44 -4.70 -9.29
C VAL A 271 -1.71 -5.32 -10.67
N GLN A 272 -0.74 -5.29 -11.57
CA GLN A 272 -0.88 -5.87 -12.91
C GLN A 272 -1.01 -7.40 -12.90
N MET A 273 -0.44 -8.08 -11.90
CA MET A 273 -0.60 -9.53 -11.69
C MET A 273 -1.91 -9.91 -10.98
N MET A 274 -2.55 -8.98 -10.27
CA MET A 274 -3.80 -9.23 -9.54
C MET A 274 -5.02 -9.20 -10.46
N LYS A 275 -5.58 -10.37 -10.77
CA LYS A 275 -6.77 -10.54 -11.64
C LYS A 275 -7.96 -9.63 -11.28
N ASN A 276 -8.18 -9.38 -9.99
CA ASN A 276 -9.31 -8.62 -9.46
C ASN A 276 -8.94 -7.18 -9.04
N ALA A 277 -7.82 -6.62 -9.52
CA ALA A 277 -7.37 -5.26 -9.20
C ALA A 277 -7.68 -4.24 -10.32
N ARG A 278 -8.82 -4.39 -11.00
CA ARG A 278 -9.26 -3.53 -12.12
C ARG A 278 -10.43 -2.64 -11.72
N GLY A 279 -10.46 -1.42 -12.24
CA GLY A 279 -11.47 -0.41 -11.90
C GLY A 279 -11.27 0.16 -10.50
N VAL A 280 -12.34 0.73 -9.93
CA VAL A 280 -12.28 1.56 -8.70
C VAL A 280 -11.58 0.88 -7.51
N VAL A 281 -11.57 -0.46 -7.43
CA VAL A 281 -10.90 -1.21 -6.36
C VAL A 281 -9.40 -0.91 -6.22
N ASN A 282 -8.71 -0.49 -7.29
CA ASN A 282 -7.28 -0.19 -7.24
C ASN A 282 -6.95 1.25 -6.78
N VAL A 283 -7.95 2.09 -6.51
CA VAL A 283 -7.75 3.42 -5.93
C VAL A 283 -6.99 3.36 -4.59
N ARG A 284 -7.17 2.26 -3.84
CA ARG A 284 -6.53 2.01 -2.54
C ARG A 284 -5.03 1.64 -2.64
N PHE A 285 -4.48 1.48 -3.84
CA PHE A 285 -3.08 1.10 -4.07
C PHE A 285 -2.26 2.32 -4.47
N GLN A 286 -1.90 3.15 -3.48
CA GLN A 286 -1.35 4.49 -3.70
C GLN A 286 -0.08 4.50 -4.57
N PRO A 287 0.90 3.56 -4.42
CA PRO A 287 2.09 3.49 -5.26
C PRO A 287 1.78 3.20 -6.74
N TYR A 288 0.88 2.24 -7.02
CA TYR A 288 0.38 1.99 -8.38
C TYR A 288 -0.31 3.23 -9.00
N ARG A 289 -1.14 3.93 -8.21
CA ARG A 289 -1.86 5.11 -8.66
C ARG A 289 -0.90 6.29 -8.94
N ILE A 290 0.04 6.59 -8.05
CA ILE A 290 1.00 7.69 -8.26
C ILE A 290 1.95 7.44 -9.43
N PHE A 291 2.44 6.20 -9.59
CA PHE A 291 3.23 5.77 -10.76
C PHE A 291 2.51 6.04 -12.09
N SER A 292 1.18 5.94 -12.09
CA SER A 292 0.31 6.18 -13.26
C SER A 292 0.03 7.67 -13.56
N SER A 293 0.74 8.59 -12.88
CA SER A 293 0.59 10.05 -13.02
C SER A 293 1.55 10.63 -14.07
N LYS A 294 1.10 11.61 -14.87
CA LYS A 294 1.96 12.27 -15.87
C LYS A 294 3.17 13.01 -15.26
N CYS A 295 3.07 13.40 -13.99
CA CYS A 295 4.15 14.06 -13.24
C CYS A 295 5.11 13.10 -12.53
N TYR A 296 4.90 11.78 -12.62
CA TYR A 296 5.81 10.81 -12.03
C TYR A 296 7.16 10.85 -12.74
N ASP A 297 8.24 10.84 -11.96
CA ASP A 297 9.61 10.82 -12.43
C ASP A 297 10.44 10.00 -11.45
N PHE A 298 11.25 9.07 -11.95
CA PHE A 298 11.97 8.09 -11.12
C PHE A 298 12.95 8.74 -10.12
N ASP A 299 13.52 9.89 -10.47
CA ASP A 299 14.57 10.57 -9.69
C ASP A 299 14.03 11.72 -8.82
N ASP A 300 12.92 12.34 -9.23
CA ASP A 300 12.42 13.57 -8.59
C ASP A 300 11.79 13.30 -7.22
N LYS A 301 12.59 13.41 -6.15
CA LYS A 301 12.14 13.20 -4.77
C LYS A 301 10.92 14.07 -4.38
N ARG A 302 10.60 15.16 -5.11
CA ARG A 302 9.43 16.01 -4.85
C ARG A 302 8.08 15.31 -5.11
N ILE A 303 8.06 14.22 -5.89
CA ILE A 303 6.85 13.41 -6.15
C ILE A 303 6.84 12.08 -5.37
N SER A 304 7.76 11.91 -4.40
CA SER A 304 7.81 10.74 -3.52
C SER A 304 6.76 10.76 -2.41
N CYS A 305 6.44 9.58 -1.87
CA CYS A 305 5.47 9.41 -0.79
C CYS A 305 5.78 10.33 0.42
N THR A 306 7.07 10.43 0.78
CA THR A 306 7.54 11.21 1.93
C THR A 306 7.69 12.72 1.67
N ALA A 307 7.63 13.18 0.42
CA ALA A 307 7.50 14.61 0.13
C ALA A 307 6.12 15.15 0.55
N CYS A 308 5.08 14.31 0.41
CA CYS A 308 3.70 14.64 0.74
C CYS A 308 3.28 14.21 2.16
N HIS A 309 3.77 13.09 2.69
CA HIS A 309 3.35 12.55 3.99
C HIS A 309 4.53 12.33 4.95
N ASN A 310 4.35 12.65 6.24
CA ASN A 310 5.28 12.22 7.29
C ASN A 310 4.87 10.82 7.78
N PRO A 311 5.67 9.76 7.59
CA PRO A 311 5.32 8.40 8.01
C PRO A 311 5.30 8.20 9.53
N HIS A 312 5.83 9.16 10.32
CA HIS A 312 5.85 9.10 11.78
C HIS A 312 4.63 9.76 12.44
N GLU A 313 3.71 10.34 11.66
CA GLU A 313 2.56 11.09 12.12
C GLU A 313 1.28 10.61 11.43
N ALA A 314 0.12 11.02 11.96
CA ALA A 314 -1.15 10.79 11.27
C ALA A 314 -1.27 11.71 10.06
N SER A 315 -1.61 11.17 8.89
CA SER A 315 -1.90 11.99 7.70
C SER A 315 -3.01 12.99 7.97
N THR A 316 -2.75 14.27 7.69
CA THR A 316 -3.76 15.33 7.70
C THR A 316 -4.81 15.10 6.59
N GLN A 317 -6.01 15.63 6.81
CA GLN A 317 -7.09 15.65 5.81
C GLN A 317 -7.32 17.06 5.23
N GLU A 318 -6.47 18.03 5.59
CA GLU A 318 -6.57 19.41 5.14
C GLU A 318 -5.98 19.61 3.74
N ALA A 319 -6.80 20.03 2.77
CA ALA A 319 -6.34 20.29 1.40
C ALA A 319 -5.23 21.34 1.32
N ALA A 320 -5.28 22.37 2.18
CA ALA A 320 -4.31 23.46 2.21
C ALA A 320 -2.87 23.01 2.52
N PHE A 321 -2.71 21.95 3.32
CA PHE A 321 -1.39 21.37 3.57
C PHE A 321 -0.76 20.83 2.28
N TYR A 322 -1.56 20.17 1.44
CA TYR A 322 -1.12 19.57 0.18
C TYR A 322 -0.87 20.60 -0.93
N ASP A 323 -1.53 21.76 -0.92
CA ASP A 323 -1.29 22.83 -1.90
C ASP A 323 0.17 23.28 -1.93
N THR A 324 0.82 23.35 -0.76
CA THR A 324 2.26 23.68 -0.66
C THR A 324 3.16 22.65 -1.37
N LYS A 325 2.73 21.39 -1.39
CA LYS A 325 3.43 20.28 -2.05
C LYS A 325 3.29 20.38 -3.57
N CYS A 326 2.08 20.70 -4.05
CA CYS A 326 1.83 20.98 -5.46
C CYS A 326 2.68 22.19 -5.95
N ALA A 327 2.76 23.25 -5.15
CA ALA A 327 3.52 24.47 -5.46
C ALA A 327 5.04 24.24 -5.62
N ALA A 328 5.60 23.17 -5.07
CA ALA A 328 7.01 22.79 -5.26
C ALA A 328 7.36 22.52 -6.74
N CYS A 329 6.37 22.15 -7.56
CA CYS A 329 6.52 21.91 -9.01
C CYS A 329 5.67 22.86 -9.87
N HIS A 330 4.48 23.25 -9.40
CA HIS A 330 3.55 24.12 -10.10
C HIS A 330 3.74 25.59 -9.70
N ARG A 331 4.21 26.43 -10.62
CA ARG A 331 4.59 27.83 -10.33
C ARG A 331 4.33 28.78 -11.51
N THR A 332 4.26 30.09 -11.24
CA THR A 332 4.01 31.14 -12.26
C THR A 332 5.21 31.38 -13.18
N ALA A 333 6.43 31.30 -12.64
CA ALA A 333 7.68 31.50 -13.39
C ALA A 333 8.59 30.26 -13.27
N PRO A 334 9.27 29.84 -14.34
CA PRO A 334 10.30 28.81 -14.23
C PRO A 334 11.40 29.29 -13.28
N ALA A 335 11.85 28.43 -12.36
CA ALA A 335 13.02 28.80 -11.55
C ALA A 335 14.28 28.66 -12.41
N THR A 336 15.20 29.60 -12.25
CA THR A 336 16.49 29.61 -12.94
C THR A 336 17.38 28.43 -12.53
N ASN A 337 17.10 27.79 -11.40
CA ASN A 337 17.75 26.58 -10.92
C ASN A 337 16.72 25.59 -10.33
N ALA A 338 17.00 24.29 -10.46
CA ALA A 338 16.29 23.13 -9.92
C ALA A 338 14.95 22.67 -10.57
N GLY A 339 15.08 21.60 -11.36
CA GLY A 339 14.04 20.58 -11.58
C GLY A 339 13.03 20.84 -12.70
N ARG A 340 12.25 19.81 -13.06
CA ARG A 340 11.07 19.98 -13.91
C ARG A 340 10.08 20.92 -13.24
N THR A 341 9.42 21.76 -14.04
CA THR A 341 8.39 22.69 -13.58
C THR A 341 7.13 22.53 -14.42
N ALA A 342 5.99 22.90 -13.85
CA ALA A 342 4.71 22.95 -14.52
C ALA A 342 4.04 24.31 -14.28
N PRO A 343 3.20 24.79 -15.21
CA PRO A 343 2.40 25.97 -14.95
C PRO A 343 1.38 25.70 -13.84
N LEU A 344 0.95 26.75 -13.16
CA LEU A 344 -0.22 26.72 -12.27
C LEU A 344 -1.51 26.41 -13.05
N CYS A 345 -2.60 26.16 -12.31
CA CYS A 345 -3.91 25.87 -12.88
C CYS A 345 -4.36 26.97 -13.85
N LYS A 346 -4.74 26.59 -15.08
CA LYS A 346 -5.22 27.53 -16.11
C LYS A 346 -6.44 28.35 -15.68
N ASN A 347 -7.20 27.86 -14.70
CA ASN A 347 -8.40 28.51 -14.17
C ASN A 347 -8.08 29.47 -13.01
N GLY A 348 -6.81 29.85 -12.80
CA GLY A 348 -6.38 30.80 -11.77
C GLY A 348 -6.41 30.29 -10.32
N LYS A 349 -6.93 29.08 -10.06
CA LYS A 349 -6.94 28.47 -8.73
C LYS A 349 -5.52 28.14 -8.25
N THR A 350 -5.18 28.63 -7.07
CA THR A 350 -3.89 28.41 -6.39
C THR A 350 -4.01 27.57 -5.12
N ASN A 351 -5.24 27.15 -4.76
CA ASN A 351 -5.54 26.36 -3.57
C ASN A 351 -6.54 25.23 -3.86
N ASN A 352 -6.67 24.32 -2.89
CA ASN A 352 -7.48 23.11 -2.91
C ASN A 352 -7.20 22.24 -4.16
N CYS A 353 -5.93 22.08 -4.53
CA CYS A 353 -5.47 21.34 -5.70
C CYS A 353 -6.03 19.91 -5.73
N VAL A 354 -6.00 19.25 -4.58
CA VAL A 354 -6.44 17.85 -4.41
C VAL A 354 -7.92 17.64 -4.79
N SER A 355 -8.80 18.63 -4.62
CA SER A 355 -10.23 18.50 -4.95
C SER A 355 -10.51 18.23 -6.44
N CYS A 356 -9.62 18.65 -7.34
CA CYS A 356 -9.73 18.38 -8.78
C CYS A 356 -8.62 17.47 -9.30
N HIS A 357 -7.49 17.36 -8.59
CA HIS A 357 -6.32 16.60 -9.06
C HIS A 357 -6.15 15.22 -8.42
N MET A 358 -6.77 14.99 -7.25
CA MET A 358 -6.70 13.74 -6.48
C MET A 358 -8.10 13.44 -5.89
N PRO A 359 -9.15 13.27 -6.73
CA PRO A 359 -10.51 13.04 -6.26
C PRO A 359 -10.62 11.75 -5.45
N GLN A 360 -11.61 11.71 -4.56
CA GLN A 360 -11.87 10.54 -3.72
C GLN A 360 -12.96 9.65 -4.34
N TYR A 361 -12.74 8.33 -4.30
CA TYR A 361 -13.70 7.34 -4.78
C TYR A 361 -14.03 6.35 -3.67
N GLU A 362 -15.30 5.93 -3.62
CA GLU A 362 -15.74 4.83 -2.76
C GLU A 362 -15.55 3.50 -3.49
N ILE A 363 -14.97 2.52 -2.80
CA ILE A 363 -15.00 1.12 -3.26
C ILE A 363 -16.28 0.51 -2.70
N PRO A 364 -17.15 -0.14 -3.51
CA PRO A 364 -18.43 -0.65 -3.06
C PRO A 364 -18.34 -1.51 -1.78
N GLY A 365 -18.99 -1.05 -0.72
CA GLY A 365 -19.01 -1.73 0.59
C GLY A 365 -17.71 -1.64 1.40
N ALA A 366 -16.81 -0.71 1.08
CA ALA A 366 -15.70 -0.34 1.96
C ALA A 366 -16.10 0.64 3.07
N HIS A 367 -17.31 1.22 2.97
CA HIS A 367 -17.83 2.29 3.85
C HIS A 367 -16.87 3.47 4.00
N HIS A 368 -16.05 3.71 2.97
CA HIS A 368 -14.99 4.70 3.00
C HIS A 368 -14.59 5.18 1.60
N LYS A 369 -14.22 6.47 1.52
CA LYS A 369 -13.73 7.12 0.30
C LYS A 369 -12.20 7.22 0.33
N PHE A 370 -11.57 6.65 -0.68
CA PHE A 370 -10.12 6.64 -0.87
C PHE A 370 -9.70 7.73 -1.84
N THR A 371 -8.70 8.53 -1.48
CA THR A 371 -8.08 9.53 -2.36
C THR A 371 -7.30 8.85 -3.49
N ASP A 372 -7.65 9.13 -4.75
CA ASP A 372 -6.89 8.64 -5.91
C ASP A 372 -5.54 9.37 -6.01
N HIS A 373 -4.46 8.62 -5.90
CA HIS A 373 -3.10 9.16 -5.99
C HIS A 373 -2.61 9.33 -7.44
N ARG A 374 -3.44 9.01 -8.44
CA ARG A 374 -3.15 9.26 -9.86
C ARG A 374 -3.42 10.73 -10.21
N ILE A 375 -2.41 11.57 -9.97
CA ILE A 375 -2.46 13.02 -10.14
C ILE A 375 -2.69 13.38 -11.62
N ARG A 376 -3.88 13.89 -11.91
CA ARG A 376 -4.35 14.32 -13.25
C ARG A 376 -5.45 15.35 -13.09
N ILE A 377 -5.76 16.16 -14.10
CA ILE A 377 -6.97 17.00 -14.07
C ILE A 377 -8.18 16.07 -14.23
N VAL A 378 -9.07 16.01 -13.24
CA VAL A 378 -10.33 15.27 -13.32
C VAL A 378 -11.51 16.25 -13.38
N LYS A 379 -12.46 16.02 -14.29
CA LYS A 379 -13.71 16.78 -14.37
C LYS A 379 -14.79 16.16 -13.50
N ALA A 380 -15.71 16.99 -12.99
CA ALA A 380 -16.88 16.49 -12.29
C ALA A 380 -17.72 15.58 -13.21
N GLY A 381 -18.10 14.39 -12.73
CA GLY A 381 -18.82 13.38 -13.51
C GLY A 381 -17.96 12.54 -14.46
N GLU A 382 -16.64 12.75 -14.51
CA GLU A 382 -15.73 11.91 -15.29
C GLU A 382 -15.62 10.50 -14.66
N ALA A 383 -15.63 9.47 -15.49
CA ALA A 383 -15.56 8.09 -15.04
C ALA A 383 -14.20 7.76 -14.38
N TYR A 384 -14.18 6.76 -13.50
CA TYR A 384 -12.93 6.22 -12.98
C TYR A 384 -12.09 5.63 -14.12
N ILE A 385 -10.80 5.98 -14.17
CA ILE A 385 -9.86 5.49 -15.17
C ILE A 385 -8.83 4.60 -14.48
N ASP A 386 -8.75 3.35 -14.95
CA ASP A 386 -7.70 2.38 -14.60
C ASP A 386 -6.31 2.96 -14.90
#